data_AF-A0A6G5A1W2-F1
#
_entry.id   AF-A0A6G5A1W2-F1
#
_cell.length_a   1.000
_cell.length_b   1.000
_cell.length_c   1.000
_cell.angle_alpha   90.00
_cell.angle_beta   90.00
_cell.angle_gamma   90.00
#
_symmetry.space_group_name_H-M   'P 1'
#
loop_
_entity.id
_entity.type
_entity.pdbx_description
1 polymer ?
#
loop_
_entity_poly.entity_id
_entity_poly.type
_entity_poly.pdbx_seq_one_letter_code
_entity_poly.pdbx_strand_id
1 'polypeptide(L)'
;MGFIKVLGVFALLSSTRAAMFPKTGAPCDFTDVTVDDEVLSRLIAKLPEGMESGPQDYRPIFPGLQVGGITVHGLRKLRQFGPVIPYCTNGSRMVQVEIYSDGETHFLAPWKTCSGDSGHIKV
;
A
#
# COMPACT_ATOMS: atom_id res chain seq x y z
N MET A 1 -5.84 35.08 -13.26
CA MET A 1 -6.26 34.05 -12.28
C MET A 1 -6.29 32.70 -12.97
N GLY A 2 -5.21 31.93 -12.90
CA GLY A 2 -5.12 30.60 -13.51
C GLY A 2 -4.82 29.58 -12.42
N PHE A 3 -5.82 28.80 -12.02
CA PHE A 3 -5.66 27.70 -11.07
C PHE A 3 -5.06 26.49 -11.80
N ILE A 4 -3.74 26.32 -11.71
CA ILE A 4 -3.07 25.10 -12.15
C ILE A 4 -3.37 24.03 -11.11
N LYS A 5 -4.32 23.13 -11.41
CA LYS A 5 -4.56 21.92 -10.62
C LYS A 5 -3.43 20.94 -10.92
N VAL A 6 -2.46 20.85 -10.01
CA VAL A 6 -1.40 19.84 -10.09
C VAL A 6 -2.00 18.50 -9.67
N LEU A 7 -2.24 17.62 -10.64
CA LEU A 7 -2.58 16.22 -10.42
C LEU A 7 -1.29 15.47 -10.06
N GLY A 8 -1.03 15.33 -8.75
CA GLY A 8 0.04 14.46 -8.26
C GLY A 8 -0.38 13.00 -8.35
N VAL A 9 0.17 12.26 -9.30
CA VAL A 9 0.00 10.81 -9.40
C VAL A 9 1.00 10.15 -8.45
N PHE A 10 0.53 9.72 -7.28
CA PHE A 10 1.31 8.86 -6.38
C PHE A 10 1.14 7.40 -6.81
N ALA A 11 2.10 6.88 -7.58
CA ALA A 11 2.18 5.45 -7.87
C ALA A 11 2.68 4.71 -6.62
N LEU A 12 1.75 4.27 -5.76
CA LEU A 12 2.02 3.34 -4.67
C LEU A 12 2.14 1.93 -5.26
N LEU A 13 3.33 1.57 -5.74
CA LEU A 13 3.67 0.17 -6.01
C LEU A 13 3.93 -0.53 -4.67
N SER A 14 2.88 -0.88 -3.93
CA SER A 14 3.02 -1.75 -2.77
C SER A 14 3.28 -3.18 -3.25
N SER A 15 4.56 -3.57 -3.35
CA SER A 15 4.93 -4.98 -3.47
C SER A 15 4.77 -5.65 -2.10
N THR A 16 3.54 -5.93 -1.70
CA THR A 16 3.29 -6.85 -0.58
C THR A 16 3.67 -8.25 -1.02
N ARG A 17 4.87 -8.70 -0.65
CA ARG A 17 5.19 -10.14 -0.66
C ARG A 17 4.34 -10.77 0.45
N ALA A 18 3.13 -11.21 0.11
CA ALA A 18 2.32 -12.03 0.99
C ALA A 18 3.15 -13.26 1.42
N ALA A 19 3.11 -13.57 2.71
CA ALA A 19 3.93 -14.60 3.34
C ALA A 19 3.82 -15.94 2.57
N MET A 20 4.96 -16.42 2.07
CA MET A 20 5.08 -17.75 1.49
C MET A 20 4.79 -18.79 2.57
N PHE A 21 3.76 -19.60 2.39
CA PHE A 21 3.64 -20.87 3.09
C PHE A 21 4.37 -21.92 2.24
N PRO A 22 5.56 -22.39 2.64
CA PRO A 22 6.26 -23.42 1.89
C PRO A 22 5.52 -24.75 2.10
N LYS A 23 4.75 -25.19 1.11
CA LYS A 23 4.29 -26.58 1.02
C LYS A 23 5.09 -27.34 -0.02
N THR A 24 5.57 -28.50 0.40
CA THR A 24 6.26 -29.53 -0.39
C THR A 24 5.31 -30.07 -1.47
N GLY A 25 5.38 -29.51 -2.67
CA GLY A 25 4.65 -29.96 -3.85
C GLY A 25 5.36 -29.47 -5.10
N ALA A 26 5.05 -30.05 -6.27
CA ALA A 26 5.69 -29.68 -7.53
C ALA A 26 5.65 -28.14 -7.75
N PRO A 27 6.74 -27.53 -8.26
CA PRO A 27 6.78 -26.09 -8.49
C PRO A 27 5.60 -25.67 -9.39
N CYS A 28 4.90 -24.60 -9.00
CA CYS A 28 3.72 -24.07 -9.71
C CYS A 28 2.45 -24.95 -9.71
N ASP A 29 2.33 -25.97 -8.87
CA ASP A 29 1.06 -26.70 -8.74
C ASP A 29 0.08 -25.97 -7.79
N PHE A 30 -1.04 -25.49 -8.30
CA PHE A 30 -2.05 -24.74 -7.54
C PHE A 30 -3.26 -25.60 -7.12
N THR A 31 -3.25 -26.91 -7.37
CA THR A 31 -4.40 -27.79 -7.16
C THR A 31 -4.90 -27.80 -5.71
N ASP A 32 -4.00 -27.60 -4.74
CA ASP A 32 -4.31 -27.54 -3.30
C ASP A 32 -4.31 -26.12 -2.70
N VAL A 33 -4.25 -25.08 -3.54
CA VAL A 33 -4.19 -23.68 -3.10
C VAL A 33 -5.50 -22.97 -3.43
N THR A 34 -6.44 -22.99 -2.50
CA THR A 34 -7.66 -22.18 -2.55
C THR A 34 -7.42 -20.87 -1.81
N VAL A 35 -7.16 -19.79 -2.54
CA VAL A 35 -7.25 -18.43 -1.99
C VAL A 35 -8.62 -17.90 -2.37
N ASP A 36 -9.56 -18.09 -1.46
CA ASP A 36 -10.90 -17.52 -1.54
C ASP A 36 -10.98 -16.16 -0.84
N ASP A 37 -12.11 -15.49 -1.02
CA ASP A 37 -12.36 -14.16 -0.47
C ASP A 37 -12.31 -14.16 1.07
N GLU A 38 -12.60 -15.29 1.73
CA GLU A 38 -12.55 -15.42 3.19
C GLU A 38 -11.11 -15.46 3.70
N VAL A 39 -10.24 -16.24 3.05
CA VAL A 39 -8.80 -16.28 3.34
C VAL A 39 -8.20 -14.89 3.16
N LEU A 40 -8.54 -14.18 2.07
CA LEU A 40 -8.01 -12.83 1.85
C LEU A 40 -8.53 -11.84 2.88
N SER A 41 -9.82 -11.88 3.21
CA SER A 41 -10.41 -11.01 4.24
C SER A 41 -9.74 -11.22 5.61
N ARG A 42 -9.42 -12.47 5.97
CA ARG A 42 -8.67 -12.79 7.20
C ARG A 42 -7.23 -12.27 7.16
N LEU A 43 -6.58 -12.26 5.99
CA LEU A 43 -5.25 -11.67 5.82
C LEU A 43 -5.28 -10.16 5.95
N ILE A 44 -6.27 -9.49 5.34
CA ILE A 44 -6.46 -8.04 5.45
C ILE A 44 -6.73 -7.65 6.91
N ALA A 45 -7.56 -8.41 7.64
CA ALA A 45 -7.83 -8.16 9.05
C ALA A 45 -6.57 -8.24 9.95
N LYS A 46 -5.51 -8.94 9.50
CA LYS A 46 -4.22 -9.04 10.19
C LYS A 46 -3.26 -7.89 9.86
N LEU A 47 -3.57 -7.04 8.86
CA LEU A 47 -2.75 -5.86 8.59
C LEU A 47 -2.71 -4.94 9.81
N PRO A 48 -1.62 -4.20 10.04
CA PRO A 48 -1.60 -3.18 11.08
C PRO A 48 -2.63 -2.10 10.72
N GLU A 49 -3.32 -1.52 11.71
CA GLU A 49 -4.33 -0.47 11.44
C GLU A 49 -3.70 0.77 10.78
N GLY A 50 -2.44 1.03 11.07
CA GLY A 50 -1.65 2.03 10.37
C GLY A 50 -0.21 1.59 10.16
N MET A 51 0.44 2.23 9.21
CA MET A 51 1.82 1.99 8.85
C MET A 51 2.52 3.30 8.58
N GLU A 52 3.73 3.45 9.08
CA GLU A 52 4.61 4.55 8.73
C GLU A 52 5.61 4.07 7.67
N SER A 53 5.83 4.90 6.66
CA SER A 53 6.74 4.62 5.55
C SER A 53 7.50 5.86 5.15
N GLY A 54 8.77 5.71 4.80
CA GLY A 54 9.62 6.81 4.40
C GLY A 54 10.54 7.30 5.52
N PRO A 55 11.17 8.48 5.33
CA PRO A 55 12.18 8.97 6.25
C PRO A 55 11.56 9.42 7.58
N GLN A 56 12.22 9.09 8.70
CA GLN A 56 11.82 9.57 10.02
C GLN A 56 11.96 11.09 10.15
N ASP A 57 12.92 11.67 9.44
CA ASP A 57 13.13 13.12 9.36
C ASP A 57 12.54 13.72 8.08
N TYR A 58 12.28 15.02 8.13
CA TYR A 58 11.91 15.81 6.97
C TYR A 58 13.04 15.82 5.93
N ARG A 59 12.71 15.48 4.68
CA ARG A 59 13.63 15.59 3.55
C ARG A 59 13.23 16.72 2.61
N PRO A 60 14.19 17.53 2.14
CA PRO A 60 13.91 18.54 1.14
C PRO A 60 13.52 17.86 -0.18
N ILE A 61 12.36 18.23 -0.73
CA ILE A 61 11.91 17.79 -2.06
C ILE A 61 12.01 18.92 -3.09
N PHE A 62 11.90 20.17 -2.62
CA PHE A 62 12.13 21.39 -3.40
C PHE A 62 12.81 22.43 -2.51
N PRO A 63 13.53 23.42 -3.08
CA PRO A 63 14.06 24.53 -2.31
C PRO A 63 12.95 25.20 -1.50
N GLY A 64 13.14 25.27 -0.18
CA GLY A 64 12.16 25.88 0.72
C GLY A 64 11.02 24.96 1.19
N LEU A 65 10.91 23.71 0.71
CA LEU A 65 9.87 22.75 1.10
C LEU A 65 10.47 21.40 1.49
N GLN A 66 10.14 20.94 2.70
CA GLN A 66 10.55 19.65 3.23
C GLN A 66 9.32 18.79 3.54
N VAL A 67 9.41 17.49 3.29
CA VAL A 67 8.33 16.51 3.52
C VAL A 67 8.85 15.37 4.38
N GLY A 68 8.07 14.96 5.37
CA GLY A 68 8.38 13.83 6.25
C GLY A 68 7.87 12.49 5.72
N GLY A 69 8.03 11.45 6.53
CA GLY A 69 7.44 10.13 6.26
C GLY A 69 5.92 10.17 6.11
N ILE A 70 5.39 9.20 5.37
CA ILE A 70 3.96 9.01 5.15
C ILE A 70 3.42 8.09 6.24
N THR A 71 2.34 8.52 6.88
CA THR A 71 1.54 7.68 7.76
C THR A 71 0.28 7.25 7.02
N VAL A 72 0.06 5.95 6.96
CA VAL A 72 -1.16 5.34 6.42
C VAL A 72 -2.02 4.89 7.58
N HIS A 73 -3.32 5.17 7.54
CA HIS A 73 -4.31 4.63 8.47
C HIS A 73 -5.40 3.89 7.70
N GLY A 74 -6.06 2.93 8.35
CA GLY A 74 -7.20 2.22 7.80
C GLY A 74 -6.85 1.09 6.84
N LEU A 75 -5.68 0.45 7.02
CA LEU A 75 -5.28 -0.70 6.19
C LEU A 75 -6.15 -1.94 6.44
N ARG A 76 -6.72 -2.11 7.63
CA ARG A 76 -7.65 -3.23 7.91
C ARG A 76 -9.01 -3.07 7.24
N LYS A 77 -9.30 -1.87 6.73
CA LYS A 77 -10.56 -1.52 6.06
C LYS A 77 -10.47 -1.66 4.55
N LEU A 78 -9.33 -2.13 4.03
CA LEU A 78 -9.17 -2.47 2.62
C LEU A 78 -10.12 -3.62 2.27
N ARG A 79 -10.64 -3.58 1.05
CA ARG A 79 -11.53 -4.62 0.52
C ARG A 79 -10.97 -5.17 -0.77
N GLN A 80 -11.22 -6.45 -1.04
CA GLN A 80 -10.86 -7.07 -2.30
C GLN A 80 -11.67 -6.47 -3.45
N PHE A 81 -11.00 -6.18 -4.54
CA PHE A 81 -11.61 -5.87 -5.82
C PHE A 81 -11.27 -6.98 -6.80
N GLY A 82 -12.26 -7.48 -7.53
CA GLY A 82 -12.01 -8.46 -8.60
C GLY A 82 -11.54 -9.85 -8.12
N PRO A 83 -11.12 -10.70 -9.09
CA PRO A 83 -10.76 -12.08 -8.82
C PRO A 83 -9.33 -12.22 -8.27
N VAL A 84 -9.10 -13.29 -7.53
CA VAL A 84 -7.77 -13.70 -7.10
C VAL A 84 -7.06 -14.43 -8.25
N ILE A 85 -5.90 -13.92 -8.68
CA ILE A 85 -5.16 -14.47 -9.83
C ILE A 85 -3.92 -15.22 -9.34
N PRO A 86 -3.90 -16.56 -9.39
CA PRO A 86 -2.69 -17.33 -9.12
C PRO A 86 -1.73 -17.23 -10.31
N TYR A 87 -0.43 -17.07 -10.03
CA TYR A 87 0.61 -17.07 -11.06
C TYR A 87 1.91 -17.65 -10.52
N CYS A 88 2.79 -18.11 -11.42
CA CYS A 88 4.08 -18.65 -11.02
C CYS A 88 5.22 -17.76 -11.51
N THR A 89 6.20 -17.51 -10.65
CA THR A 89 7.43 -16.82 -11.01
C THR A 89 8.62 -17.53 -10.38
N ASN A 90 9.63 -17.88 -11.19
CA ASN A 90 10.82 -18.59 -10.74
C ASN A 90 10.53 -19.85 -9.90
N GLY A 91 9.53 -20.65 -10.31
CA GLY A 91 9.09 -21.85 -9.59
C GLY A 91 8.37 -21.57 -8.25
N SER A 92 8.23 -20.30 -7.87
CA SER A 92 7.50 -19.87 -6.68
C SER A 92 6.06 -19.56 -7.02
N ARG A 93 5.15 -20.10 -6.22
CA ARG A 93 3.71 -19.81 -6.30
C ARG A 93 3.45 -18.41 -5.78
N MET A 94 2.74 -17.61 -6.56
CA MET A 94 2.35 -16.26 -6.23
C MET A 94 0.86 -16.09 -6.44
N VAL A 95 0.31 -15.09 -5.75
CA VAL A 95 -1.09 -14.72 -5.86
C VAL A 95 -1.17 -13.20 -6.00
N GLN A 96 -1.86 -12.75 -7.03
CA GLN A 96 -2.19 -11.35 -7.23
C GLN A 96 -3.63 -11.12 -6.78
N VAL A 97 -3.80 -10.08 -5.96
CA VAL A 97 -5.09 -9.60 -5.49
C VAL A 97 -5.15 -8.11 -5.74
N GLU A 98 -6.30 -7.64 -6.20
CA GLU A 98 -6.58 -6.22 -6.27
C GLU A 98 -7.37 -5.84 -5.02
N ILE A 99 -7.02 -4.69 -4.45
CA ILE A 99 -7.63 -4.17 -3.23
C ILE A 99 -7.98 -2.70 -3.43
N TYR A 100 -9.06 -2.27 -2.80
CA TYR A 100 -9.51 -0.89 -2.81
C TYR A 100 -9.86 -0.41 -1.41
N SER A 101 -9.87 0.91 -1.24
CA SER A 101 -10.39 1.57 -0.04
C SER A 101 -11.69 2.28 -0.38
N ASP A 102 -12.68 2.16 0.51
CA ASP A 102 -13.97 2.86 0.39
C ASP A 102 -13.96 4.22 1.10
N GLY A 103 -12.80 4.89 1.11
CA GLY A 103 -12.60 6.20 1.76
C GLY A 103 -12.22 6.13 3.25
N GLU A 104 -12.07 4.94 3.81
CA GLU A 104 -11.66 4.74 5.21
C GLU A 104 -10.15 4.58 5.41
N THR A 105 -9.38 4.57 4.32
CA THR A 105 -7.92 4.58 4.34
C THR A 105 -7.43 6.01 4.10
N HIS A 106 -6.55 6.50 4.97
CA HIS A 106 -6.03 7.87 4.89
C HIS A 106 -4.52 7.85 4.79
N PHE A 107 -3.98 8.62 3.85
CA PHE A 107 -2.55 8.84 3.71
C PHE A 107 -2.23 10.26 4.20
N LEU A 108 -1.38 10.37 5.22
CA LEU A 108 -0.92 11.64 5.75
C LEU A 108 0.57 11.80 5.49
N ALA A 109 0.97 12.89 4.85
CA ALA A 109 2.38 13.26 4.72
C ALA A 109 2.58 14.68 5.29
N PRO A 110 3.33 14.85 6.38
CA PRO A 110 3.59 16.15 6.96
C PRO A 110 4.59 16.91 6.08
N TRP A 111 4.40 18.22 5.96
CA TRP A 111 5.30 19.12 5.24
C TRP A 111 5.59 20.36 6.06
N LYS A 112 6.75 20.96 5.81
CA LYS A 112 7.15 22.25 6.35
C LYS A 112 7.94 23.07 5.36
N THR A 113 7.87 24.38 5.46
CA THR A 113 8.70 25.30 4.70
C THR A 113 9.84 25.85 5.54
N CYS A 114 10.87 26.39 4.87
CA CYS A 114 11.95 27.09 5.56
C CYS A 114 11.49 28.42 6.20
N SER A 115 10.34 28.98 5.77
CA SER A 115 9.70 30.16 6.39
C SER A 115 8.98 29.83 7.70
N GLY A 116 8.85 28.54 8.05
CA GLY A 116 8.21 28.09 9.29
C GLY A 116 6.76 27.64 9.13
N ASP A 117 6.19 27.70 7.92
CA ASP A 117 4.86 27.15 7.65
C ASP A 117 4.90 25.63 7.70
N SER A 118 3.81 25.01 8.15
CA SER A 118 3.72 23.55 8.19
C SER A 118 2.28 23.08 7.99
N GLY A 119 2.14 21.82 7.58
CA GLY A 119 0.84 21.22 7.35
C GLY A 119 0.93 19.73 7.06
N HIS A 120 -0.20 19.16 6.66
CA HIS A 120 -0.29 17.76 6.26
C HIS A 120 -1.00 17.66 4.91
N ILE A 121 -0.42 16.90 4.00
CA ILE A 121 -1.11 16.43 2.80
C ILE A 121 -1.96 15.24 3.24
N LYS A 122 -3.25 15.26 2.91
CA LYS A 122 -4.19 14.16 3.14
C LYS A 122 -4.75 13.69 1.81
N VAL A 123 -4.68 12.38 1.57
CA VAL A 123 -5.28 11.71 0.42
C VAL A 123 -6.16 10.58 0.93
#